data_AF-A0A947HJY3-F1
#
_entry.id   AF-A0A947HJY3-F1
#
_cell.length_a   1.000
_cell.length_b   1.000
_cell.length_c   1.000
_cell.angle_alpha   90.00
_cell.angle_beta   90.00
_cell.angle_gamma   90.00
#
_symmetry.space_group_name_H-M   'P 1'
#
loop_
_entity.id
_entity.type
_entity.pdbx_description
1 polymer ?
#
loop_
_entity_poly.entity_id
_entity_poly.type
_entity_poly.pdbx_seq_one_letter_code
_entity_poly.pdbx_strand_id
1 'polypeptide(L)'
;MSDVTQISAFISTTTRDRLERFAVARGLKKGAVIEAALQHHLQALDELPVDLVVPARIVLTPESFERLVDSVAHPPPPTDAMKALMSGQAVGAMDD
;
A
#
# COMPACT_ATOMS: atom_id res chain seq x y z
N MET A 1 -20.09 22.51 27.57
CA MET A 1 -20.68 21.15 27.57
C MET A 1 -20.79 20.75 26.12
N SER A 2 -19.83 19.99 25.57
CA SER A 2 -19.64 18.53 25.71
C SER A 2 -20.38 17.76 24.63
N ASP A 3 -19.97 17.91 23.37
CA ASP A 3 -20.32 16.97 22.30
C ASP A 3 -19.40 15.76 22.38
N VAL A 4 -19.59 14.95 23.42
CA VAL A 4 -18.91 13.65 23.54
C VAL A 4 -19.99 12.59 23.61
N THR A 5 -20.01 11.70 22.63
CA THR A 5 -20.94 10.57 22.58
C THR A 5 -20.22 9.31 23.07
N GLN A 6 -20.84 8.58 24.00
CA GLN A 6 -20.31 7.29 24.43
C GLN A 6 -20.61 6.23 23.37
N ILE A 7 -19.57 5.50 22.97
CA ILE A 7 -19.69 4.32 22.11
C ILE A 7 -19.29 3.07 22.89
N SER A 8 -19.93 1.94 22.58
CA SER A 8 -19.62 0.63 23.17
C SER A 8 -19.31 -0.39 22.08
N ALA A 9 -18.20 -1.09 22.22
CA ALA A 9 -17.79 -2.17 21.32
C ALA A 9 -17.01 -3.25 22.07
N PHE A 10 -17.13 -4.49 21.61
CA PHE A 10 -16.27 -5.57 22.08
C PHE A 10 -14.97 -5.57 21.28
N ILE A 11 -13.85 -5.72 21.98
CA ILE A 11 -12.53 -5.89 21.39
C ILE A 11 -11.88 -7.18 21.92
N SER A 12 -10.93 -7.72 21.18
CA SER A 12 -10.14 -8.85 21.68
C SER A 12 -9.30 -8.44 22.91
N THR A 13 -9.01 -9.41 23.77
CA THR A 13 -8.10 -9.24 24.92
C THR A 13 -6.72 -8.76 24.47
N THR A 14 -6.20 -9.34 23.38
CA THR A 14 -4.93 -8.94 22.76
C THR A 14 -4.93 -7.47 22.34
N THR A 15 -6.03 -6.98 21.75
CA THR A 15 -6.16 -5.58 21.34
C THR A 15 -6.18 -4.66 22.55
N ARG A 16 -6.93 -5.03 23.60
CA ARG A 16 -6.96 -4.28 24.87
C ARG A 16 -5.56 -4.13 25.45
N ASP A 17 -4.81 -5.23 25.55
CA ASP A 17 -3.47 -5.22 26.17
C ASP A 17 -2.47 -4.40 25.36
N ARG A 18 -2.61 -4.39 24.03
CA ARG A 18 -1.82 -3.54 23.14
C ARG A 18 -2.16 -2.06 23.33
N LEU A 19 -3.44 -1.71 23.41
CA LEU A 19 -3.91 -0.34 23.68
C LEU A 19 -3.38 0.17 25.02
N GLU A 20 -3.46 -0.65 26.07
CA GLU A 20 -3.00 -0.29 27.40
C GLU A 20 -1.49 -0.01 27.44
N ARG A 21 -0.68 -0.90 26.87
CA ARG A 21 0.77 -0.70 26.80
C ARG A 21 1.13 0.57 26.04
N PHE A 22 0.47 0.83 24.92
CA PHE A 22 0.71 2.04 24.13
C PHE A 22 0.35 3.31 24.90
N ALA A 23 -0.81 3.33 25.54
CA ALA A 23 -1.30 4.45 26.33
C ALA A 23 -0.36 4.75 27.50
N VAL A 24 0.06 3.73 28.25
CA VAL A 24 0.99 3.87 29.38
C VAL A 24 2.36 4.37 28.92
N ALA A 25 2.95 3.75 27.89
CA ALA A 25 4.28 4.11 27.40
C ALA A 25 4.37 5.57 26.91
N ARG A 26 3.25 6.15 26.49
CA ARG A 26 3.18 7.54 25.99
C ARG A 26 2.48 8.51 26.94
N GLY A 27 2.07 8.08 28.13
CA GLY A 27 1.34 8.92 29.09
C GLY A 27 -0.02 9.42 28.57
N LEU A 28 -0.67 8.67 27.68
CA LEU A 28 -1.92 9.05 27.03
C LEU A 28 -3.13 8.39 27.70
N LYS A 29 -4.29 9.06 27.64
CA LYS A 29 -5.57 8.46 28.05
C LYS A 29 -6.06 7.47 26.99
N LYS A 30 -6.60 6.32 27.41
CA LYS A 30 -7.15 5.30 26.49
C LYS A 30 -8.19 5.91 25.53
N GLY A 31 -9.09 6.75 26.04
CA GLY A 31 -10.09 7.44 25.23
C GLY A 31 -9.50 8.33 24.15
N ALA A 32 -8.39 9.04 24.43
CA ALA A 32 -7.70 9.87 23.44
C ALA A 32 -7.05 9.03 22.34
N VAL A 33 -6.51 7.85 22.69
CA VAL A 33 -5.96 6.91 21.71
C VAL A 33 -7.06 6.31 20.84
N ILE A 34 -8.21 5.96 21.43
CA ILE A 34 -9.38 5.44 20.70
C ILE A 34 -9.92 6.49 19.72
N GLU A 35 -10.11 7.72 20.20
CA GLU A 35 -10.58 8.85 19.37
C GLU A 35 -9.65 9.09 18.18
N ALA A 36 -8.33 9.22 18.43
CA ALA A 36 -7.35 9.43 17.37
C ALA A 36 -7.33 8.27 16.37
N ALA A 37 -7.47 7.02 16.83
CA ALA A 37 -7.52 5.87 15.96
C ALA A 37 -8.78 5.87 15.08
N LEU A 38 -9.94 6.24 15.63
CA LEU A 38 -11.19 6.37 14.87
C LEU A 38 -11.09 7.48 13.83
N GLN A 39 -10.60 8.66 14.22
CA GLN A 39 -10.41 9.79 13.31
C GLN A 39 -9.46 9.42 12.17
N HIS A 40 -8.30 8.82 12.47
CA HIS A 40 -7.37 8.38 11.43
C HIS A 40 -7.98 7.34 10.49
N HIS A 41 -8.80 6.42 11.01
CA HIS A 41 -9.44 5.40 10.18
C HIS A 41 -10.50 6.01 9.25
N LEU A 42 -11.35 6.89 9.77
CA LEU A 42 -12.39 7.57 8.99
C LEU A 42 -11.80 8.50 7.94
N GLN A 43 -10.79 9.30 8.32
CA GLN A 43 -10.04 10.15 7.38
C GLN A 43 -9.45 9.34 6.22
N ALA A 44 -8.87 8.17 6.50
CA ALA A 44 -8.31 7.31 5.46
C ALA A 44 -9.37 6.79 4.48
N LEU A 45 -10.60 6.55 4.95
CA LEU A 45 -11.73 6.15 4.09
C LEU A 45 -12.23 7.31 3.22
N ASP A 46 -12.24 8.53 3.76
CA ASP A 46 -12.64 9.73 3.03
C ASP A 46 -11.61 10.12 1.95
N GLU A 47 -10.31 9.98 2.25
CA GLU A 47 -9.22 10.30 1.33
C GLU A 47 -9.04 9.25 0.22
N LEU A 48 -9.32 7.97 0.52
CA LEU A 48 -9.15 6.85 -0.39
C LEU A 48 -10.44 6.02 -0.42
N PRO A 49 -11.44 6.40 -1.24
CA PRO A 49 -12.63 5.60 -1.41
C PRO A 49 -12.22 4.17 -1.79
N VAL A 50 -12.75 3.17 -1.09
CA VAL A 50 -12.40 1.76 -1.28
C VAL A 50 -12.64 1.29 -2.72
N ASP A 51 -13.47 2.04 -3.45
CA ASP A 51 -13.86 1.84 -4.83
C ASP A 51 -12.80 2.34 -5.84
N LEU A 52 -11.78 3.09 -5.40
CA LEU A 52 -10.80 3.76 -6.26
C LEU A 52 -9.41 3.09 -6.29
N VAL A 53 -9.12 2.18 -5.37
CA VAL A 53 -7.86 1.42 -5.37
C VAL A 53 -8.11 0.00 -5.84
N VAL A 54 -8.20 -0.19 -7.15
CA VAL A 54 -8.06 -1.51 -7.77
C VAL A 54 -6.56 -1.79 -7.94
N PRO A 55 -5.94 -2.67 -7.13
CA PRO A 55 -4.54 -3.01 -7.36
C PRO A 55 -4.42 -3.64 -8.75
N ALA A 56 -3.52 -3.12 -9.57
CA ALA A 56 -3.22 -3.70 -10.87
C ALA A 56 -2.77 -5.17 -10.66
N ARG A 57 -3.53 -6.12 -11.19
CA ARG A 57 -3.19 -7.54 -11.15
C ARG A 57 -2.72 -7.98 -12.53
N ILE A 58 -1.50 -8.50 -12.61
CA ILE A 58 -1.00 -9.17 -13.80
C ILE A 58 -1.21 -10.67 -13.59
N VAL A 59 -2.11 -11.28 -14.38
CA VAL A 59 -2.39 -12.71 -14.33
C VAL A 59 -1.60 -13.40 -15.44
N LEU A 60 -0.81 -14.40 -15.08
CA LEU A 60 0.07 -15.12 -15.99
C LEU A 60 -0.31 -16.59 -16.08
N THR A 61 -0.02 -17.20 -17.23
CA THR A 61 0.03 -18.66 -17.34
C THR A 61 1.24 -19.19 -16.57
N PRO A 62 1.23 -20.45 -16.10
CA PRO A 62 2.39 -21.04 -15.42
C PRO A 62 3.69 -20.90 -16.23
N GLU A 63 3.66 -21.16 -17.53
CA GLU A 63 4.82 -21.02 -18.41
C GLU A 63 5.34 -19.56 -18.50
N SER A 64 4.44 -18.58 -18.55
CA SER A 64 4.83 -17.17 -18.58
C SER A 64 5.39 -16.71 -17.24
N PHE A 65 4.89 -17.27 -16.13
CA PHE A 65 5.41 -17.01 -14.81
C PHE A 65 6.85 -17.51 -14.65
N GLU A 66 7.15 -18.74 -15.07
CA GLU A 66 8.51 -19.29 -15.03
C GLU A 66 9.50 -18.44 -15.83
N ARG A 67 9.12 -18.03 -17.05
CA ARG A 67 9.95 -17.13 -17.88
C ARG A 67 10.19 -15.78 -17.20
N LEU A 68 9.17 -15.22 -16.54
CA LEU A 68 9.30 -13.96 -15.81
C LEU A 68 10.25 -14.11 -14.62
N VAL A 69 10.10 -15.17 -13.82
CA VAL A 69 10.98 -15.44 -12.67
C VAL A 69 12.43 -15.55 -13.10
N ASP A 70 12.71 -16.28 -14.17
CA ASP A 70 14.07 -16.39 -14.72
C ASP A 70 14.62 -15.04 -15.19
N SER A 71 13.81 -14.24 -15.89
CA SER A 71 14.24 -12.90 -16.34
C SER A 71 14.52 -11.92 -15.21
N VAL A 72 13.87 -12.08 -14.05
CA VAL A 72 14.10 -11.25 -12.86
C VAL A 72 15.37 -11.71 -12.13
N ALA A 73 15.59 -13.02 -12.03
CA ALA A 73 16.79 -13.59 -11.42
C ALA A 73 18.04 -13.37 -12.28
N HIS A 74 17.90 -13.43 -13.60
CA HIS A 74 18.95 -13.30 -14.59
C HIS A 74 18.58 -12.23 -15.64
N PRO A 75 18.69 -10.93 -15.29
CA PRO A 75 18.29 -9.85 -16.18
C PRO A 75 19.07 -9.89 -17.50
N PRO A 76 18.40 -9.93 -18.66
CA PRO A 76 19.10 -9.84 -19.93
C PRO A 76 19.71 -8.44 -20.07
N PRO A 77 20.83 -8.32 -20.81
CA PRO A 77 21.38 -7.01 -21.12
C PRO A 77 20.39 -6.19 -21.96
N PRO A 78 20.39 -4.85 -21.82
CA PRO A 78 19.53 -4.00 -22.62
C PRO A 78 19.86 -4.15 -24.10
N THR A 79 18.82 -4.23 -24.93
CA THR A 79 18.95 -4.29 -26.39
C THR A 79 19.47 -2.97 -26.94
N ASP A 80 20.07 -2.97 -28.13
CA ASP A 80 20.58 -1.73 -28.73
C ASP A 80 19.45 -0.73 -29.05
N ALA A 81 18.27 -1.24 -29.42
CA ALA A 81 17.07 -0.41 -29.56
C ALA A 81 16.66 0.26 -28.24
N MET A 82 16.74 -0.46 -27.12
CA MET A 82 16.47 0.11 -25.79
C MET A 82 17.51 1.16 -25.41
N LYS A 83 18.80 0.92 -25.69
CA LYS A 83 19.87 1.91 -25.44
C LYS A 83 19.65 3.18 -26.26
N ALA A 84 19.32 3.05 -27.54
CA ALA A 84 19.03 4.18 -28.44
C ALA A 84 17.80 4.98 -27.95
N LEU A 85 16.73 4.28 -27.54
CA LEU A 85 15.54 4.92 -26.96
C LEU A 85 15.89 5.71 -25.69
N MET A 86 16.66 5.12 -24.78
CA MET A 86 17.04 5.75 -23.51
C MET A 86 18.09 6.86 -23.67
N SER A 87 18.88 6.84 -24.74
CA SER A 87 19.85 7.91 -25.07
C SER A 87 19.22 9.08 -25.85
N GLY A 88 17.93 9.00 -26.19
CA GLY A 88 17.22 10.03 -26.96
C GLY A 88 17.55 10.01 -28.45
N GLN A 89 18.20 8.95 -28.95
CA GLN A 89 18.35 8.72 -30.38
C GLN A 89 17.00 8.27 -30.94
N ALA A 90 16.47 8.99 -31.93
CA ALA A 90 15.19 8.67 -32.54
C ALA A 90 15.21 7.23 -33.10
N VAL A 91 14.48 6.33 -32.46
CA VAL A 91 14.19 4.99 -32.99
C VAL A 91 13.12 5.18 -34.06
N GLY A 92 13.54 5.66 -35.23
CA GLY A 92 12.65 6.12 -36.29
C GLY A 92 13.38 6.52 -37.55
N ALA A 93 14.33 5.72 -37.99
CA ALA A 93 14.81 5.68 -39.37
C ALA A 93 15.22 4.23 -39.65
N MET A 94 14.21 3.39 -39.85
CA MET A 94 14.40 2.10 -40.49
C MET A 94 13.79 2.30 -41.88
N ASP A 95 14.68 2.32 -42.88
CA ASP A 95 14.47 2.68 -44.28
C ASP A 95 13.33 1.89 -44.96
N ASP A 96 12.71 2.52 -45.97
CA ASP A 96 11.83 1.91 -46.98
C ASP A 96 12.46 0.69 -47.68
#